data_AF-T1JZQ7-F1
#
_entry.id   AF-T1JZQ7-F1
#
_cell.length_a   1.000
_cell.length_b   1.000
_cell.length_c   1.000
_cell.angle_alpha   90.00
_cell.angle_beta   90.00
_cell.angle_gamma   90.00
#
_symmetry.space_group_name_H-M   'P 1'
#
loop_
_entity.id
_entity.type
_entity.pdbx_description
1 polymer ?
#
loop_
_entity_poly.entity_id
_entity_poly.type
_entity_poly.pdbx_seq_one_letter_code
_entity_poly.pdbx_strand_id
1 'polypeptide(L)'
;MERHSNILCSLFHLGKVSYGNEKELRNKAEYSEGFNDGFGENLIGDEEDQMRLVNMNEKEREMEPFARSAKREVLKTRYEIERKLRMAKKKEMMQSQIKMRKRIENKAEGWDEDSEGFNGVYEENLIGDEEDQMRLVNMNEKEREMELFARSEKREVLKTRYEIERKLRMAKKKEMIQRPF
;
A
#
# COMPACT_ATOMS: atom_id res chain seq x y z
N MET A 1 20.46 -42.20 -25.87
CA MET A 1 20.70 -40.95 -26.62
C MET A 1 19.62 -39.98 -26.20
N GLU A 2 20.02 -39.02 -25.34
CA GLU A 2 19.78 -37.57 -25.51
C GLU A 2 18.41 -37.16 -24.92
N ARG A 3 18.32 -36.84 -23.62
CA ARG A 3 18.67 -35.58 -22.91
C ARG A 3 18.08 -34.31 -23.56
N HIS A 4 17.57 -33.46 -22.65
CA HIS A 4 17.03 -32.10 -22.80
C HIS A 4 15.49 -32.09 -22.91
N SER A 5 14.73 -31.40 -22.06
CA SER A 5 15.08 -30.49 -20.96
C SER A 5 13.82 -30.27 -20.13
N ASN A 6 13.98 -30.37 -18.80
CA ASN A 6 13.12 -29.74 -17.82
C ASN A 6 12.78 -28.30 -18.23
N ILE A 7 11.62 -27.79 -17.79
CA ILE A 7 11.45 -26.51 -17.06
C ILE A 7 9.94 -26.21 -16.95
N LEU A 8 9.46 -26.24 -15.70
CA LEU A 8 8.35 -25.43 -15.16
C LEU A 8 6.92 -25.75 -15.59
N CYS A 9 6.31 -26.73 -14.91
CA CYS A 9 4.91 -26.59 -14.48
C CYS A 9 4.86 -26.58 -12.94
N SER A 10 5.76 -25.79 -12.33
CA SER A 10 5.81 -25.55 -10.90
C SER A 10 5.14 -24.22 -10.58
N LEU A 11 4.20 -24.27 -9.64
CA LEU A 11 3.63 -23.13 -8.93
C LEU A 11 2.64 -22.25 -9.70
N PHE A 12 1.44 -22.80 -9.93
CA PHE A 12 0.21 -22.01 -9.75
C PHE A 12 -0.23 -22.04 -8.27
N HIS A 13 0.72 -21.77 -7.37
CA HIS A 13 0.37 -21.23 -6.06
C HIS A 13 0.36 -19.73 -6.24
N LEU A 14 -0.75 -19.22 -6.79
CA LEU A 14 -1.13 -17.82 -6.66
C LEU A 14 -1.09 -17.52 -5.17
N GLY A 15 0.05 -16.97 -4.74
CA GLY A 15 0.18 -16.28 -3.48
C GLY A 15 -0.85 -15.17 -3.50
N LYS A 16 -2.05 -15.49 -3.00
CA LYS A 16 -2.88 -14.50 -2.34
C LYS A 16 -1.92 -13.88 -1.33
N VAL A 17 -1.43 -12.68 -1.64
CA VAL A 17 -0.86 -11.81 -0.63
C VAL A 17 -2.02 -11.67 0.35
N SER A 18 -1.93 -12.48 1.41
CA SER A 18 -2.77 -12.38 2.58
C SER A 18 -2.48 -10.98 3.08
N TYR A 19 -3.32 -10.03 2.66
CA TYR A 19 -3.43 -8.75 3.32
C TYR A 19 -3.78 -9.12 4.74
N GLY A 20 -2.76 -9.18 5.60
CA GLY A 20 -2.91 -9.42 7.02
C GLY A 20 -4.04 -8.51 7.46
N ASN A 21 -5.11 -9.14 7.95
CA ASN A 21 -6.37 -8.48 8.22
C ASN A 21 -6.05 -7.21 9.02
N GLU A 22 -6.57 -6.04 8.69
CA GLU A 22 -6.31 -4.83 9.51
C GLU A 22 -6.67 -5.08 11.00
N LYS A 23 -7.59 -6.02 11.24
CA LYS A 23 -7.92 -6.60 12.55
C LYS A 23 -6.76 -7.36 13.22
N GLU A 24 -5.91 -8.08 12.50
CA GLU A 24 -4.73 -8.79 13.02
C GLU A 24 -3.60 -7.82 13.42
N LEU A 25 -3.34 -6.78 12.63
CA LEU A 25 -2.36 -5.73 12.98
C LEU A 25 -2.84 -4.85 14.15
N ARG A 26 -4.16 -4.66 14.28
CA ARG A 26 -4.79 -4.04 15.45
C ARG A 26 -4.65 -4.93 16.69
N ASN A 27 -4.96 -6.23 16.56
CA ASN A 27 -4.82 -7.21 17.65
C ASN A 27 -3.36 -7.36 18.14
N LYS A 28 -2.36 -7.33 17.24
CA LYS A 28 -0.95 -7.50 17.64
C LYS A 28 -0.38 -6.30 18.42
N ALA A 29 -0.94 -5.09 18.26
CA ALA A 29 -0.57 -3.94 19.09
C ALA A 29 -1.31 -3.92 20.45
N GLU A 30 -2.43 -4.62 20.53
CA GLU A 30 -3.22 -4.79 21.75
C GLU A 30 -2.68 -5.91 22.63
N TYR A 31 -2.09 -6.96 22.02
CA TYR A 31 -1.30 -8.02 22.64
C TYR A 31 0.11 -7.52 23.03
N SER A 32 0.17 -6.39 23.74
CA SER A 32 1.36 -6.04 24.50
C SER A 32 1.45 -7.02 25.66
N GLU A 33 2.62 -7.65 25.80
CA GLU A 33 3.02 -8.45 26.95
C GLU A 33 2.51 -7.78 28.24
N GLY A 34 1.74 -8.52 29.05
CA GLY A 34 1.05 -7.97 30.21
C GLY A 34 2.03 -7.25 31.15
N PHE A 35 1.52 -6.30 31.94
CA PHE A 35 2.34 -5.66 32.96
C PHE A 35 2.87 -6.74 33.91
N ASN A 36 4.20 -6.89 33.97
CA ASN A 36 4.88 -7.83 34.84
C ASN A 36 5.98 -7.08 35.60
N ASP A 37 5.80 -6.96 36.92
CA ASP A 37 6.75 -6.33 37.83
C ASP A 37 7.60 -7.35 38.61
N GLY A 38 7.47 -8.64 38.31
CA GLY A 38 8.19 -9.73 38.95
C GLY A 38 7.57 -10.22 40.27
N PHE A 39 6.43 -9.66 40.71
CA PHE A 39 5.75 -10.05 41.94
C PHE A 39 4.34 -10.60 41.66
N GLY A 40 3.89 -11.57 42.46
CA GLY A 40 2.52 -12.08 42.41
C GLY A 40 1.47 -11.07 42.89
N GLU A 41 0.19 -11.46 42.87
CA GLU A 41 -0.89 -10.62 43.42
C GLU A 41 -0.71 -10.32 44.91
N ASN A 42 -0.15 -11.28 45.65
CA ASN A 42 0.19 -11.17 47.06
C ASN A 42 1.45 -10.34 47.35
N LEU A 43 2.04 -9.69 46.33
CA LEU A 43 3.28 -8.90 46.42
C LEU A 43 4.50 -9.72 46.87
N ILE A 44 4.42 -11.04 46.86
CA ILE A 44 5.54 -11.93 47.20
C ILE A 44 6.19 -12.40 45.89
N GLY A 45 7.52 -12.45 45.90
CA GLY A 45 8.31 -12.93 44.77
C GLY A 45 8.36 -14.45 44.70
N ASP A 46 9.46 -14.94 44.16
CA ASP A 46 9.78 -16.36 44.11
C ASP A 46 10.21 -16.92 45.49
N GLU A 47 10.62 -18.19 45.52
CA GLU A 47 11.01 -18.92 46.73
C GLU A 47 12.23 -18.28 47.43
N GLU A 48 13.15 -17.68 46.67
CA GLU A 48 14.31 -16.96 47.23
C GLU A 48 13.87 -15.70 47.98
N ASP A 49 12.96 -14.92 47.39
CA ASP A 49 12.39 -13.76 48.06
C ASP A 49 11.60 -14.13 49.34
N GLN A 50 10.87 -15.25 49.30
CA GLN A 50 10.16 -15.77 50.47
C GLN A 50 11.11 -16.11 51.61
N MET A 51 12.19 -16.83 51.31
CA MET A 51 13.22 -17.18 52.30
C MET A 51 13.90 -15.93 52.89
N ARG A 52 14.15 -14.91 52.06
CA ARG A 52 14.69 -13.63 52.52
C ARG A 52 13.74 -12.93 53.52
N LEU A 53 12.44 -12.92 53.23
CA LEU A 53 11.42 -12.32 54.11
C LEU A 53 11.28 -13.07 55.44
N VAL A 54 11.42 -14.40 55.45
CA VAL A 54 11.41 -15.22 56.67
C VAL A 54 12.60 -14.90 57.57
N ASN A 55 13.77 -14.65 56.98
CA ASN A 55 15.00 -14.32 57.71
C ASN A 55 15.07 -12.85 58.16
N MET A 56 14.12 -11.99 57.76
CA MET A 56 14.05 -10.58 58.16
C MET A 56 13.33 -10.38 59.51
N ASN A 57 13.64 -9.25 60.16
CA ASN A 57 12.98 -8.87 61.40
C ASN A 57 11.50 -8.51 61.15
N GLU A 58 10.63 -8.68 62.14
CA GLU A 58 9.17 -8.55 61.97
C GLU A 58 8.77 -7.18 61.43
N LYS A 59 9.36 -6.10 61.98
CA LYS A 59 9.13 -4.73 61.51
C LYS A 59 9.50 -4.52 60.05
N GLU A 60 10.59 -5.14 59.58
CA GLU A 60 11.02 -5.00 58.19
C GLU A 60 10.09 -5.77 57.26
N ARG A 61 9.66 -6.96 57.67
CA ARG A 61 8.72 -7.83 56.94
C ARG A 61 7.38 -7.17 56.71
N GLU A 62 6.87 -6.41 57.67
CA GLU A 62 5.59 -5.69 57.54
C GLU A 62 5.69 -4.44 56.65
N MET A 63 6.82 -3.72 56.67
CA MET A 63 7.03 -2.55 55.81
C MET A 63 7.25 -2.92 54.34
N GLU A 64 7.71 -4.14 54.08
CA GLU A 64 8.13 -4.58 52.75
C GLU A 64 6.96 -4.61 51.74
N PRO A 65 5.80 -5.23 52.02
CA PRO A 65 4.63 -5.15 51.16
C PRO A 65 4.15 -3.71 50.88
N PHE A 66 4.32 -2.82 51.85
CA PHE A 66 3.97 -1.40 51.67
C PHE A 66 4.91 -0.73 50.67
N ALA A 67 6.22 -0.95 50.79
CA ALA A 67 7.20 -0.44 49.82
C ALA A 67 6.97 -1.03 48.42
N ARG A 68 6.66 -2.33 48.33
CA ARG A 68 6.36 -3.00 47.05
C ARG A 68 5.09 -2.47 46.41
N SER A 69 4.01 -2.31 47.17
CA SER A 69 2.75 -1.80 46.63
C SER A 69 2.91 -0.38 46.08
N ALA A 70 3.62 0.50 46.79
CA ALA A 70 3.94 1.84 46.31
C ALA A 70 4.75 1.80 44.99
N LYS A 71 5.76 0.94 44.89
CA LYS A 71 6.57 0.77 43.67
C LYS A 71 5.74 0.21 42.50
N ARG A 72 4.87 -0.77 42.77
CA ARG A 72 3.97 -1.37 41.78
C ARG A 72 3.04 -0.33 41.16
N GLU A 73 2.46 0.56 41.96
CA GLU A 73 1.57 1.61 41.44
C GLU A 73 2.32 2.60 40.52
N VAL A 74 3.57 2.95 40.86
CA VAL A 74 4.42 3.76 39.97
C VAL A 74 4.74 3.04 38.66
N LEU A 75 5.04 1.75 38.72
CA LEU A 75 5.35 0.96 37.53
C LEU A 75 4.11 0.75 36.64
N LYS A 76 2.94 0.49 37.22
CA LYS A 76 1.67 0.36 36.49
C LYS A 76 1.33 1.66 35.76
N THR A 77 1.39 2.79 36.45
CA THR A 77 1.09 4.10 35.85
C THR A 77 2.07 4.41 34.72
N ARG A 78 3.37 4.15 34.90
CA ARG A 78 4.38 4.26 33.84
C ARG A 78 4.03 3.38 32.63
N TYR A 79 3.72 2.11 32.86
CA TYR A 79 3.38 1.16 31.80
C TYR A 79 2.13 1.60 31.01
N GLU A 80 1.08 2.07 31.70
CA GLU A 80 -0.12 2.56 31.04
C GLU A 80 0.12 3.80 30.19
N ILE A 81 0.93 4.75 30.69
CA ILE A 81 1.31 5.94 29.93
C ILE A 81 2.08 5.52 28.68
N GLU A 82 3.07 4.63 28.81
CA GLU A 82 3.86 4.15 27.68
C GLU A 82 3.00 3.41 26.65
N ARG A 83 2.10 2.54 27.11
CA ARG A 83 1.14 1.82 26.26
C ARG A 83 0.26 2.81 25.49
N LYS A 84 -0.26 3.84 26.15
CA LYS A 84 -1.08 4.89 25.52
C LYS A 84 -0.27 5.67 24.47
N LEU A 85 0.96 6.08 24.78
CA LEU A 85 1.85 6.78 23.85
C LEU A 85 2.17 5.93 22.60
N ARG A 86 2.47 4.64 22.80
CA ARG A 86 2.73 3.70 21.71
C ARG A 86 1.53 3.57 20.77
N MET A 87 0.34 3.44 21.34
CA MET A 87 -0.91 3.38 20.56
C MET A 87 -1.21 4.69 19.83
N ALA A 88 -0.97 5.83 20.47
CA ALA A 88 -1.14 7.14 19.84
C ALA A 88 -0.18 7.32 18.65
N LYS A 89 1.12 7.03 18.82
CA LYS A 89 2.14 7.09 17.76
C LYS A 89 1.79 6.18 16.58
N LYS A 90 1.34 4.96 16.84
CA LYS A 90 0.90 4.03 15.78
C LYS A 90 -0.31 4.56 15.01
N LYS A 91 -1.30 5.12 15.71
CA LYS A 91 -2.50 5.73 15.09
C LYS A 91 -2.13 6.94 14.24
N GLU A 92 -1.25 7.81 14.72
CA GLU A 92 -0.78 8.98 13.99
C GLU A 92 -0.04 8.59 12.71
N MET A 93 0.87 7.61 12.79
CA MET A 93 1.58 7.07 11.62
C MET A 93 0.60 6.51 10.58
N MET A 94 -0.41 5.73 11.02
CA MET A 94 -1.44 5.17 10.13
C MET A 94 -2.28 6.28 9.48
N GLN A 95 -2.71 7.29 10.25
CA GLN A 95 -3.46 8.43 9.73
C GLN A 95 -2.66 9.25 8.71
N SER A 96 -1.35 9.44 8.95
CA SER A 96 -0.46 10.12 8.02
C SER A 96 -0.35 9.37 6.69
N GLN A 97 -0.16 8.05 6.74
CA GLN A 97 -0.15 7.21 5.53
C GLN A 97 -1.47 7.28 4.76
N ILE A 98 -2.62 7.24 5.46
CA ILE A 98 -3.95 7.36 4.82
C ILE A 98 -4.11 8.73 4.16
N LYS A 99 -3.73 9.81 4.84
CA LYS A 99 -3.79 11.18 4.29
C LYS A 99 -2.90 11.31 3.04
N MET A 100 -1.68 10.78 3.09
CA MET A 100 -0.76 10.79 1.96
C MET A 100 -1.34 10.02 0.77
N ARG A 101 -1.90 8.83 1.00
CA ARG A 101 -2.54 8.00 -0.03
C ARG A 101 -3.72 8.72 -0.68
N LYS A 102 -4.60 9.33 0.11
CA LYS A 102 -5.71 10.15 -0.41
C LYS A 102 -5.24 11.34 -1.25
N ARG A 103 -4.13 11.99 -0.85
CA ARG A 103 -3.56 13.10 -1.64
C ARG A 103 -3.05 12.64 -3.00
N ILE A 104 -2.44 11.44 -3.05
CA ILE A 104 -2.00 10.83 -4.31
C ILE A 104 -3.21 10.48 -5.18
N GLU A 105 -4.25 9.88 -4.60
CA GLU A 105 -5.50 9.52 -5.27
C GLU A 105 -6.20 10.75 -5.87
N ASN A 106 -6.46 11.80 -5.06
CA ASN A 106 -7.05 13.05 -5.53
C ASN A 106 -6.19 13.73 -6.60
N LYS A 107 -4.85 13.73 -6.45
CA LYS A 107 -3.97 14.27 -7.48
C LYS A 107 -4.12 13.47 -8.77
N ALA A 108 -4.31 12.16 -8.70
CA ALA A 108 -4.39 11.29 -9.86
C ALA A 108 -5.73 11.40 -10.61
N GLU A 109 -6.84 11.71 -9.92
CA GLU A 109 -8.15 11.98 -10.55
C GLU A 109 -8.12 13.22 -11.45
N GLY A 110 -7.39 14.27 -11.06
CA GLY A 110 -7.26 15.51 -11.86
C GLY A 110 -6.49 15.39 -13.19
N TRP A 111 -5.82 14.25 -13.49
CA TRP A 111 -5.09 14.06 -14.76
C TRP A 111 -5.88 13.30 -15.83
N ASP A 112 -7.01 12.65 -15.47
CA ASP A 112 -7.88 12.01 -16.46
C ASP A 112 -8.76 13.05 -17.18
N GLU A 113 -9.02 14.21 -16.57
CA GLU A 113 -9.85 15.28 -17.13
C GLU A 113 -9.10 16.17 -18.16
N ASP A 114 -7.76 16.25 -18.05
CA ASP A 114 -6.87 17.01 -18.96
C ASP A 114 -6.39 16.19 -20.19
N SER A 115 -6.90 14.98 -20.38
CA SER A 115 -6.59 14.21 -21.59
C SER A 115 -7.41 14.76 -22.76
N GLU A 116 -6.92 15.81 -23.41
CA GLU A 116 -7.33 16.20 -24.77
C GLU A 116 -7.56 14.92 -25.59
N GLY A 117 -8.77 14.78 -26.12
CA GLY A 117 -9.16 13.62 -26.92
C GLY A 117 -8.18 13.39 -28.05
N PHE A 118 -8.15 12.18 -28.62
CA PHE A 118 -7.29 11.86 -29.76
C PHE A 118 -7.59 12.80 -30.95
N ASN A 119 -6.90 13.94 -31.03
CA ASN A 119 -6.95 14.89 -32.12
C ASN A 119 -5.99 14.43 -33.21
N GLY A 120 -6.34 13.32 -33.87
CA GLY A 120 -5.58 12.81 -35.00
C GLY A 120 -5.52 13.82 -36.14
N VAL A 121 -4.46 13.74 -36.96
CA VAL A 121 -4.25 14.61 -38.14
C VAL A 121 -5.37 14.48 -39.19
N TYR A 122 -6.09 13.36 -39.18
CA TYR A 122 -7.22 13.11 -40.07
C TYR A 122 -8.50 12.89 -39.26
N GLU A 123 -9.56 13.58 -39.66
CA GLU A 123 -10.90 13.41 -39.12
C GLU A 123 -11.48 12.02 -39.43
N GLU A 124 -12.69 11.74 -38.90
CA GLU A 124 -13.32 10.43 -39.04
C GLU A 124 -13.50 9.97 -40.50
N ASN A 125 -13.61 10.93 -41.42
CA ASN A 125 -13.83 10.72 -42.84
C ASN A 125 -12.53 10.63 -43.67
N LEU A 126 -11.33 10.68 -43.05
CA LEU A 126 -10.00 10.58 -43.71
C LEU A 126 -9.70 11.68 -44.75
N ILE A 127 -10.55 12.68 -44.80
CA ILE A 127 -10.51 13.82 -45.69
C ILE A 127 -9.99 15.01 -44.86
N GLY A 128 -9.06 15.77 -45.44
CA GLY A 128 -8.55 17.00 -44.85
C GLY A 128 -9.49 18.18 -45.08
N ASP A 129 -8.88 19.33 -45.36
CA ASP A 129 -9.58 20.55 -45.74
C ASP A 129 -10.15 20.51 -47.17
N GLU A 130 -10.81 21.59 -47.58
CA GLU A 130 -11.47 21.71 -48.89
C GLU A 130 -10.48 21.61 -50.06
N GLU A 131 -9.22 21.99 -49.87
CA GLU A 131 -8.17 21.86 -50.88
C GLU A 131 -7.75 20.41 -51.09
N ASP A 132 -7.62 19.64 -50.00
CA ASP A 132 -7.39 18.19 -50.05
C ASP A 132 -8.55 17.44 -50.72
N GLN A 133 -9.80 17.86 -50.45
CA GLN A 133 -10.99 17.31 -51.11
C GLN A 133 -10.93 17.49 -52.63
N MET A 134 -10.64 18.70 -53.09
CA MET A 134 -10.56 19.00 -54.53
C MET A 134 -9.42 18.23 -55.21
N ARG A 135 -8.28 18.06 -54.52
CA ARG A 135 -7.17 17.26 -55.03
C ARG A 135 -7.56 15.79 -55.20
N LEU A 136 -8.28 15.20 -54.24
CA LEU A 136 -8.75 13.81 -54.31
C LEU A 136 -9.80 13.59 -55.41
N VAL A 137 -10.67 14.59 -55.66
CA VAL A 137 -11.66 14.54 -56.74
C VAL A 137 -11.01 14.59 -58.12
N ASN A 138 -9.90 15.35 -58.25
CA ASN A 138 -9.18 15.49 -59.51
C ASN A 138 -8.20 14.34 -59.82
N MET A 139 -7.99 13.39 -58.89
CA MET A 139 -7.12 12.21 -59.07
C MET A 139 -7.87 11.05 -59.75
N ASN A 140 -7.11 10.14 -60.37
CA ASN A 140 -7.68 8.91 -60.92
C ASN A 140 -8.12 7.96 -59.79
N GLU A 141 -9.12 7.12 -60.03
CA GLU A 141 -9.75 6.28 -58.99
C GLU A 141 -8.73 5.38 -58.25
N LYS A 142 -7.82 4.77 -59.01
CA LYS A 142 -6.74 3.94 -58.45
C LYS A 142 -5.79 4.71 -57.54
N GLU A 143 -5.48 5.97 -57.87
CA GLU A 143 -4.58 6.81 -57.07
C GLU A 143 -5.30 7.32 -55.81
N ARG A 144 -6.58 7.67 -55.93
CA ARG A 144 -7.44 8.08 -54.82
C ARG A 144 -7.57 6.97 -53.77
N GLU A 145 -7.80 5.73 -54.20
CA GLU A 145 -7.91 4.58 -53.31
C GLU A 145 -6.60 4.27 -52.59
N MET A 146 -5.46 4.33 -53.29
CA MET A 146 -4.14 4.12 -52.66
C MET A 146 -3.83 5.19 -51.61
N GLU A 147 -4.18 6.45 -51.87
CA GLU A 147 -4.00 7.55 -50.92
C GLU A 147 -4.90 7.39 -49.68
N LEU A 148 -6.18 7.07 -49.87
CA LEU A 148 -7.11 6.80 -48.77
C LEU A 148 -6.67 5.60 -47.94
N PHE A 149 -6.13 4.56 -48.57
CA PHE A 149 -5.56 3.40 -47.89
C PHE A 149 -4.32 3.78 -47.06
N ALA A 150 -3.39 4.55 -47.62
CA ALA A 150 -2.22 5.01 -46.87
C ALA A 150 -2.60 5.89 -45.67
N ARG A 151 -3.67 6.69 -45.78
CA ARG A 151 -4.20 7.51 -44.69
C ARG A 151 -4.85 6.66 -43.60
N SER A 152 -5.62 5.64 -43.98
CA SER A 152 -6.27 4.74 -43.02
C SER A 152 -5.22 3.99 -42.20
N GLU A 153 -4.17 3.47 -42.84
CA GLU A 153 -3.06 2.81 -42.14
C GLU A 153 -2.36 3.75 -41.17
N LYS A 154 -2.03 4.98 -41.59
CA LYS A 154 -1.42 6.00 -40.71
C LYS A 154 -2.31 6.32 -39.51
N ARG A 155 -3.62 6.46 -39.71
CA ARG A 155 -4.58 6.73 -38.63
C ARG A 155 -4.62 5.59 -37.62
N GLU A 156 -4.70 4.35 -38.08
CA GLU A 156 -4.70 3.17 -37.21
C GLU A 156 -3.40 3.06 -36.39
N VAL A 157 -2.25 3.35 -37.00
CA VAL A 157 -0.96 3.42 -36.28
C VAL A 157 -0.97 4.49 -35.19
N LEU A 158 -1.48 5.69 -35.48
CA LEU A 158 -1.55 6.77 -34.48
C LEU A 158 -2.55 6.45 -33.36
N LYS A 159 -3.69 5.88 -33.70
CA LYS A 159 -4.72 5.47 -32.73
C LYS A 159 -4.21 4.39 -31.79
N THR A 160 -3.59 3.34 -32.35
CA THR A 160 -2.97 2.27 -31.56
C THR A 160 -1.85 2.81 -30.67
N ARG A 161 -0.99 3.71 -31.19
CA ARG A 161 0.04 4.40 -30.39
C ARG A 161 -0.57 5.15 -29.21
N TYR A 162 -1.60 5.97 -29.45
CA TYR A 162 -2.27 6.74 -28.40
C TYR A 162 -2.90 5.83 -27.33
N GLU A 163 -3.57 4.75 -27.75
CA GLU A 163 -4.16 3.80 -26.81
C GLU A 163 -3.11 3.08 -25.95
N ILE A 164 -1.98 2.68 -26.55
CA ILE A 164 -0.85 2.07 -25.83
C ILE A 164 -0.29 3.07 -24.82
N GLU A 165 -0.04 4.31 -25.23
CA GLU A 165 0.48 5.36 -24.35
C GLU A 165 -0.46 5.63 -23.18
N ARG A 166 -1.77 5.76 -23.46
CA ARG A 166 -2.81 5.92 -22.43
C ARG A 166 -2.80 4.75 -21.44
N LYS A 167 -2.72 3.50 -21.95
CA LYS A 167 -2.62 2.30 -21.10
C LYS A 167 -1.36 2.30 -20.24
N LEU A 168 -0.20 2.66 -20.80
CA LEU A 168 1.07 2.77 -20.06
C LEU A 168 1.00 3.85 -18.97
N ARG A 169 0.42 5.01 -19.27
CA ARG A 169 0.20 6.10 -18.32
C ARG A 169 -0.66 5.64 -17.14
N MET A 170 -1.76 4.95 -17.43
CA MET A 170 -2.64 4.38 -16.41
C MET A 170 -1.97 3.26 -15.59
N ALA A 171 -1.16 2.42 -16.22
CA ALA A 171 -0.40 1.38 -15.53
C ALA A 171 0.63 1.98 -14.55
N LYS A 172 1.42 2.97 -15.00
CA LYS A 172 2.38 3.70 -14.17
C LYS A 172 1.70 4.41 -12.99
N LYS A 173 0.51 4.98 -13.21
CA LYS A 173 -0.35 5.56 -12.15
C LYS A 173 -0.76 4.51 -11.12
N LYS A 174 -1.25 3.35 -11.56
CA LYS A 174 -1.60 2.23 -10.66
C LYS A 174 -0.39 1.74 -9.87
N GLU A 175 0.77 1.63 -10.50
CA GLU A 175 2.00 1.22 -9.83
C GLU A 175 2.43 2.22 -8.74
N MET A 176 2.39 3.52 -9.04
CA MET A 176 2.70 4.58 -8.04
C MET A 176 1.74 4.56 -6.84
N ILE A 177 0.47 4.18 -7.05
CA ILE A 177 -0.52 4.07 -5.97
C ILE A 177 -0.37 2.76 -5.18
N GLN A 178 0.05 1.67 -5.84
CA GLN A 178 0.15 0.35 -5.22
C GLN A 178 1.49 0.10 -4.53
N ARG A 179 2.58 0.77 -4.92
CA ARG A 179 3.87 0.63 -4.23
C ARG A 179 3.75 1.13 -2.79
N PRO A 180 3.88 0.26 -1.78
CA PRO A 180 3.99 0.70 -0.40
C PRO A 180 5.34 1.43 -0.22
N PHE A 181 5.34 2.49 0.59
CA PHE A 181 6.55 3.16 1.05
C PHE A 181 7.31 2.31 2.07
#